data_AF-F7LKD3-F1
#
_entry.id   AF-F7LKD3-F1
#
_cell.length_a   1.000
_cell.length_b   1.000
_cell.length_c   1.000
_cell.angle_alpha   90.00
_cell.angle_beta   90.00
_cell.angle_gamma   90.00
#
_symmetry.space_group_name_H-M   'P 1'
#
loop_
_entity.id
_entity.type
_entity.pdbx_description
1 polymer ?
#
loop_
_entity_poly.entity_id
_entity_poly.type
_entity_poly.pdbx_seq_one_letter_code
_entity_poly.pdbx_strand_id
1 'polypeptide(L)'
;MRQKRILFTAACILAAVGAMAQGNGQAGITEATQMVTSYFEPGTKLIYAIGAVVGLIGGVKVYGKFSSGDPDTSKTAASWFGACIFLIVAATILRSFFL
;
A
#
# COMPACT_ATOMS: atom_id res chain seq x y z
N MET A 1 16.91 57.01 -15.67
CA MET A 1 16.16 56.64 -14.44
C MET A 1 15.06 55.59 -14.69
N ARG A 2 14.18 55.76 -15.68
CA ARG A 2 13.02 54.86 -15.93
C ARG A 2 13.40 53.42 -16.34
N GLN A 3 14.40 53.22 -17.20
CA GLN A 3 14.87 51.87 -17.58
C GLN A 3 15.48 51.08 -16.42
N LYS A 4 16.24 51.74 -15.53
CA LYS A 4 16.83 51.11 -14.34
C LYS A 4 15.75 50.61 -13.37
N ARG A 5 14.63 51.34 -13.25
CA ARG A 5 13.47 50.90 -12.45
C ARG A 5 12.79 49.68 -13.04
N ILE A 6 12.58 49.65 -14.35
CA ILE A 6 11.95 48.51 -15.05
C ILE A 6 12.80 47.23 -14.90
N LEU A 7 14.11 47.34 -15.06
CA LEU A 7 15.05 46.23 -14.85
C LEU A 7 15.02 45.70 -13.42
N PHE A 8 14.95 46.60 -12.43
CA PHE A 8 14.87 46.20 -11.01
C PHE A 8 13.56 45.48 -10.69
N THR A 9 12.43 45.97 -11.21
CA THR A 9 11.13 45.32 -11.02
C THR A 9 11.08 43.95 -11.68
N ALA A 10 11.66 43.81 -12.88
CA ALA A 10 11.76 42.52 -13.56
C ALA A 10 12.64 41.51 -12.78
N ALA A 11 13.77 41.97 -12.22
CA ALA A 11 14.63 41.13 -11.38
C ALA A 11 13.94 40.67 -10.09
N CYS A 12 13.15 41.54 -9.45
CA CYS A 12 12.36 41.16 -8.27
C CYS A 12 11.28 40.12 -8.60
N ILE A 13 10.63 40.22 -9.76
CA ILE A 13 9.64 39.24 -10.21
C ILE A 13 10.31 37.89 -10.46
N LEU A 14 11.43 37.85 -11.19
CA LEU A 14 12.19 36.63 -11.45
C LEU A 14 12.69 35.94 -10.17
N ALA A 15 13.16 36.72 -9.19
CA ALA A 15 13.58 36.20 -7.89
C ALA A 15 12.39 35.61 -7.10
N ALA A 16 11.21 36.23 -7.18
CA ALA A 16 10.00 35.70 -6.55
C ALA A 16 9.56 34.36 -7.18
N VAL A 17 9.66 34.20 -8.50
CA VAL A 17 9.32 32.92 -9.16
C VAL A 17 10.32 31.81 -8.76
N GLY A 18 11.61 32.14 -8.68
CA GLY A 18 12.65 31.19 -8.23
C GLY A 18 12.47 30.74 -6.77
N ALA A 19 12.02 31.63 -5.89
CA ALA A 19 11.73 31.30 -4.50
C ALA A 19 10.47 30.42 -4.34
N MET A 20 9.45 30.62 -5.17
CA MET A 20 8.22 29.80 -5.18
C MET A 20 8.45 28.40 -5.78
N ALA A 21 9.47 28.26 -6.64
CA ALA A 21 9.92 26.98 -7.21
C ALA A 21 10.94 26.24 -6.31
N GLN A 22 11.34 26.81 -5.17
CA GLN A 22 12.11 26.12 -4.13
C GLN A 22 11.19 25.14 -3.37
N GLY A 23 10.57 24.24 -4.13
CA GLY A 23 9.81 23.12 -3.61
C GLY A 23 10.78 22.17 -2.94
N ASN A 24 10.72 22.14 -1.61
CA ASN A 24 11.48 21.21 -0.81
C ASN A 24 11.18 19.81 -1.34
N GLY A 25 12.16 19.07 -1.90
CA GLY A 25 11.91 17.71 -2.43
C GLY A 25 11.28 16.80 -1.37
N GLN A 26 11.47 17.14 -0.10
CA GLN A 26 10.79 16.59 1.07
C GLN A 26 9.26 16.76 1.03
N ALA A 27 8.72 17.89 0.59
CA ALA A 27 7.28 18.13 0.48
C ALA A 27 6.62 17.18 -0.51
N GLY A 28 7.25 16.94 -1.67
CA GLY A 28 6.78 15.96 -2.64
C GLY A 28 6.84 14.52 -2.12
N ILE A 29 7.88 14.17 -1.36
CA ILE A 29 7.98 12.86 -0.69
C ILE A 29 6.90 12.69 0.39
N THR A 30 6.62 13.74 1.17
CA THR A 30 5.56 13.72 2.19
C THR A 30 4.18 13.57 1.56
N GLU A 31 3.91 14.29 0.47
CA GLU A 31 2.64 14.21 -0.25
C GLU A 31 2.44 12.84 -0.94
N ALA A 32 3.48 12.30 -1.59
CA ALA A 32 3.46 10.96 -2.15
C ALA A 32 3.26 9.88 -1.07
N THR A 33 3.89 10.03 0.09
CA THR A 33 3.70 9.13 1.24
C THR A 33 2.26 9.18 1.72
N GLN A 34 1.68 10.37 1.94
CA GLN A 34 0.28 10.50 2.36
C GLN A 34 -0.70 9.88 1.36
N MET A 35 -0.47 10.08 0.07
CA MET A 35 -1.26 9.47 -1.00
C MET A 35 -1.20 7.95 -0.91
N VAL A 36 0.00 7.37 -0.77
CA VAL A 36 0.20 5.92 -0.63
C VAL A 36 -0.45 5.38 0.64
N THR A 37 -0.25 6.02 1.80
CA THR A 37 -0.85 5.62 3.08
C THR A 37 -2.39 5.62 3.03
N SER A 38 -3.00 6.56 2.30
CA SER A 38 -4.46 6.62 2.14
C SER A 38 -5.05 5.37 1.46
N TYR A 39 -4.27 4.69 0.61
CA TYR A 39 -4.68 3.45 -0.06
C TYR A 39 -4.49 2.19 0.80
N PHE A 40 -3.67 2.25 1.85
CA PHE A 40 -3.40 1.08 2.68
C PHE A 40 -4.64 0.59 3.45
N GLU A 41 -5.42 1.49 4.04
CA GLU A 41 -6.61 1.09 4.79
C GLU A 41 -7.67 0.36 3.92
N PRO A 42 -8.10 0.87 2.76
CA PRO A 42 -8.99 0.13 1.87
C PRO A 42 -8.30 -1.11 1.27
N GLY A 43 -7.00 -1.05 0.98
CA GLY A 43 -6.23 -2.20 0.50
C GLY A 43 -6.17 -3.36 1.50
N THR A 44 -5.96 -3.07 2.78
CA THR A 44 -5.98 -4.09 3.85
C THR A 44 -7.36 -4.74 3.98
N LYS A 45 -8.45 -3.96 3.91
CA LYS A 45 -9.82 -4.50 3.93
C LYS A 45 -10.08 -5.44 2.75
N LEU A 46 -9.59 -5.08 1.55
CA LEU A 46 -9.68 -5.94 0.37
C LEU A 46 -8.90 -7.25 0.54
N ILE A 47 -7.68 -7.20 1.08
CA ILE A 47 -6.87 -8.40 1.34
C ILE A 47 -7.59 -9.33 2.33
N TYR A 48 -8.20 -8.79 3.39
CA TYR A 48 -8.98 -9.61 4.33
C TYR A 48 -10.21 -10.23 3.68
N ALA A 49 -10.91 -9.51 2.81
CA ALA A 49 -12.03 -10.05 2.06
C ALA A 49 -11.59 -11.19 1.12
N ILE A 50 -10.50 -11.03 0.40
CA ILE A 50 -9.93 -12.07 -0.48
C ILE A 50 -9.47 -13.27 0.36
N GLY A 51 -8.78 -13.02 1.48
CA GLY A 51 -8.33 -14.06 2.41
C GLY A 51 -9.49 -14.90 2.93
N ALA A 52 -10.63 -14.28 3.25
CA ALA A 52 -11.83 -14.99 3.67
C ALA A 52 -12.39 -15.89 2.55
N VAL A 53 -12.48 -15.40 1.32
CA VAL A 53 -12.99 -16.18 0.17
C VAL A 53 -12.08 -17.36 -0.15
N VAL A 54 -10.76 -17.12 -0.29
CA VAL A 54 -9.79 -18.18 -0.61
C VAL A 54 -9.68 -19.19 0.54
N GLY A 55 -9.77 -18.71 1.79
CA GLY A 55 -9.81 -19.56 2.98
C GLY A 55 -11.01 -20.52 2.96
N LEU A 56 -12.21 -20.02 2.66
CA LEU A 56 -13.41 -20.88 2.54
C LEU A 56 -13.26 -21.91 1.41
N ILE A 57 -12.79 -21.51 0.22
CA ILE A 57 -12.59 -22.43 -0.92
C ILE A 57 -11.60 -23.55 -0.56
N GLY A 58 -10.48 -23.20 0.07
CA GLY A 58 -9.49 -24.18 0.51
C GLY A 58 -10.04 -25.11 1.60
N GLY A 59 -10.86 -24.59 2.51
CA GLY A 59 -11.54 -25.39 3.55
C GLY A 59 -12.50 -26.42 2.94
N VAL A 60 -13.29 -26.02 1.94
CA VAL A 60 -14.17 -26.95 1.18
C VAL A 60 -13.35 -28.05 0.51
N LYS A 61 -12.18 -27.73 -0.06
CA LYS A 61 -11.28 -28.71 -0.69
C LYS A 61 -10.70 -29.70 0.32
N VAL A 62 -10.32 -29.22 1.51
CA VAL A 62 -9.84 -30.07 2.62
C VAL A 62 -10.96 -30.98 3.12
N TYR A 63 -12.17 -30.45 3.29
CA TYR A 63 -13.34 -31.24 3.66
C TYR A 63 -13.65 -32.32 2.63
N GLY A 64 -13.56 -32.01 1.34
CA GLY A 64 -13.72 -32.99 0.27
C GLY A 64 -12.75 -34.15 0.39
N LYS A 65 -11.45 -33.86 0.58
CA LYS A 65 -10.41 -34.89 0.81
C LYS A 65 -10.66 -35.71 2.08
N PHE A 66 -11.06 -35.04 3.17
CA PHE A 66 -11.40 -35.67 4.45
C PHE A 66 -12.59 -36.64 4.29
N SER A 67 -13.64 -36.20 3.61
CA SER A 67 -14.84 -37.00 3.35
C SER A 67 -14.56 -38.19 2.43
N SER A 68 -13.55 -38.12 1.55
CA SER A 68 -13.13 -39.22 0.68
C SER A 68 -12.13 -40.19 1.34
N GLY A 69 -11.70 -39.93 2.58
CA GLY A 69 -10.70 -40.76 3.26
C GLY A 69 -9.30 -40.69 2.64
N ASP A 70 -8.97 -39.59 1.95
CA ASP A 70 -7.69 -39.41 1.28
C ASP A 70 -6.56 -39.31 2.33
N PRO A 71 -5.51 -40.16 2.28
CA PRO A 71 -4.40 -40.11 3.22
C PRO A 71 -3.62 -38.78 3.18
N ASP A 72 -3.71 -38.00 2.11
CA ASP A 72 -3.08 -36.68 1.99
C ASP A 72 -3.91 -35.55 2.62
N THR A 73 -5.03 -35.85 3.28
CA THR A 73 -5.90 -34.84 3.90
C THR A 73 -5.15 -34.02 4.93
N SER A 74 -4.40 -34.65 5.84
CA SER A 74 -3.64 -33.93 6.88
C SER A 74 -2.60 -32.97 6.28
N LYS A 75 -1.93 -33.38 5.20
CA LYS A 75 -0.97 -32.54 4.47
C LYS A 75 -1.65 -31.36 3.79
N THR A 76 -2.83 -31.58 3.19
CA THR A 76 -3.61 -30.53 2.53
C THR A 76 -4.24 -29.56 3.53
N ALA A 77 -4.71 -30.07 4.68
CA ALA A 77 -5.25 -29.27 5.77
C ALA A 77 -4.18 -28.38 6.40
N ALA A 78 -3.00 -28.94 6.67
CA ALA A 78 -1.87 -28.20 7.23
C ALA A 78 -1.38 -27.10 6.28
N SER A 79 -1.27 -27.39 4.98
CA SER A 79 -0.83 -26.39 3.99
C SER A 79 -1.85 -25.27 3.80
N TRP A 80 -3.14 -25.60 3.77
CA TRP A 80 -4.23 -24.63 3.71
C TRP A 80 -4.25 -23.71 4.94
N PHE A 81 -4.15 -24.28 6.14
CA PHE A 81 -4.18 -23.51 7.38
C PHE A 81 -2.96 -22.58 7.49
N GLY A 82 -1.78 -23.08 7.15
CA GLY A 82 -0.55 -22.27 7.09
C GLY A 82 -0.66 -21.12 6.11
N ALA A 83 -1.23 -21.34 4.92
CA ALA A 83 -1.46 -20.30 3.93
C ALA A 83 -2.45 -19.23 4.42
N CYS A 84 -3.53 -19.63 5.13
CA CYS A 84 -4.50 -18.70 5.70
C CYS A 84 -3.86 -17.78 6.76
N ILE A 85 -3.06 -18.33 7.67
CA ILE A 85 -2.34 -17.54 8.68
C ILE A 85 -1.35 -16.59 8.01
N PHE A 86 -0.58 -17.10 7.03
CA PHE A 86 0.39 -16.28 6.30
C PHE A 86 -0.26 -15.06 5.64
N LEU A 87 -1.42 -15.21 4.99
CA LEU A 87 -2.13 -14.09 4.35
C LEU A 87 -2.55 -13.00 5.36
N ILE A 88 -3.00 -13.38 6.55
CA ILE A 88 -3.38 -12.42 7.60
C ILE A 88 -2.14 -11.70 8.15
N VAL A 89 -1.06 -12.44 8.43
CA VAL A 89 0.19 -11.88 8.95
C VAL A 89 0.89 -11.00 7.91
N ALA A 90 0.86 -11.37 6.63
CA ALA A 90 1.40 -10.55 5.56
C ALA A 90 0.69 -9.20 5.45
N ALA A 91 -0.65 -9.17 5.62
CA ALA A 91 -1.43 -7.95 5.60
C ALA A 91 -1.04 -6.99 6.74
N THR A 92 -0.78 -7.50 7.94
CA THR A 92 -0.37 -6.68 9.09
C THR A 92 1.06 -6.17 8.95
N ILE A 93 2.00 -7.02 8.50
CA ILE A 93 3.40 -6.63 8.27
C ILE A 93 3.51 -5.57 7.16
N LEU A 94 2.79 -5.74 6.05
CA LEU A 94 2.76 -4.74 4.98
C LEU A 94 2.20 -3.41 5.44
N ARG A 95 1.25 -3.39 6.38
CA ARG A 95 0.80 -2.13 6.98
C ARG A 95 1.86 -1.52 7.90
N SER A 96 2.59 -2.34 8.65
CA SER A 96 3.64 -1.88 9.58
C SER A 96 4.92 -1.36 8.90
N PHE A 97 5.20 -1.72 7.64
CA PHE A 97 6.34 -1.16 6.92
C PHE A 97 6.14 0.28 6.41
N PHE A 98 4.89 0.75 6.37
CA PHE A 98 4.51 2.05 5.79
C PHE A 98 3.87 3.00 6.82
N LEU A 99 3.87 2.61 8.09
CA LEU A 99 3.42 3.37 9.25
C LEU A 99 4.65 3.79 10.09
#